data_AF-A0A7X8D2G3-F1
#
_entry.id   AF-A0A7X8D2G3-F1
#
_cell.length_a   1.000
_cell.length_b   1.000
_cell.length_c   1.000
_cell.angle_alpha   90.00
_cell.angle_beta   90.00
_cell.angle_gamma   90.00
#
_symmetry.space_group_name_H-M   'P 1'
#
loop_
_entity.id
_entity.type
_entity.pdbx_description
1 polymer ?
#
loop_
_entity_poly.entity_id
_entity_poly.type
_entity_poly.pdbx_seq_one_letter_code
_entity_poly.pdbx_strand_id
1 'polypeptide(L)'
;AGMELDDIAKHFIAGAKDMATGALVVGLARGILVVMEGSLIIDTMIYGLANAISALPKAVSAIGMLLVQSFLNLIIPSGSGLAATTMPIMAPLSDVIGVTRQTAVLAYQFGDGITNSIVPTSGVLLANLSIAKIKYEEWVKFVGPLMVLWTLMGCVFMVIAVLINYGPF
;
A
#
# COMPACT_ATOMS: atom_id res chain seq x y z
N ALA A 1 -20.68 -28.69 17.55
CA ALA A 1 -20.00 -29.01 16.28
C ALA A 1 -18.61 -28.42 16.33
N GLY A 2 -17.58 -29.25 16.39
CA GLY A 2 -16.17 -28.84 16.39
C GLY A 2 -15.40 -29.78 15.46
N MET A 3 -14.45 -29.23 14.70
CA MET A 3 -13.56 -30.04 13.85
C MET A 3 -12.69 -30.95 14.69
N GLU A 4 -12.40 -32.16 14.18
CA GLU A 4 -11.40 -33.04 14.80
C GLU A 4 -9.99 -32.46 14.63
N LEU A 5 -9.07 -32.83 15.52
CA LEU A 5 -7.68 -32.32 15.52
C LEU A 5 -6.96 -32.55 14.18
N ASP A 6 -7.24 -33.67 13.52
CA ASP A 6 -6.66 -34.01 12.22
C ASP A 6 -7.17 -33.10 11.11
N ASP A 7 -8.46 -32.72 11.15
CA ASP A 7 -9.05 -31.78 10.19
C ASP A 7 -8.49 -30.37 10.39
N ILE A 8 -8.27 -29.95 11.64
CA ILE A 8 -7.59 -28.68 11.94
C ILE A 8 -6.18 -28.67 11.33
N ALA A 9 -5.42 -29.75 11.48
CA ALA A 9 -4.07 -29.86 10.93
C ALA A 9 -4.08 -29.81 9.39
N LYS A 10 -5.01 -30.52 8.74
CA LYS A 10 -5.18 -30.50 7.28
C LYS A 10 -5.52 -29.11 6.76
N HIS A 11 -6.47 -28.43 7.40
CA HIS A 11 -6.86 -27.07 7.01
C HIS A 11 -5.73 -26.06 7.23
N PHE A 12 -4.94 -26.21 8.29
CA PHE A 12 -3.75 -25.39 8.51
C PHE A 12 -2.71 -25.59 7.40
N ILE A 13 -2.40 -26.83 7.03
CA ILE A 13 -1.45 -27.15 5.95
C ILE A 13 -1.95 -26.59 4.61
N ALA A 14 -3.25 -26.72 4.33
CA ALA A 14 -3.86 -26.15 3.13
C ALA A 14 -3.71 -24.62 3.08
N GLY A 15 -4.02 -23.91 4.17
CA GLY A 15 -3.82 -22.47 4.24
C GLY A 15 -2.35 -22.05 4.14
N ALA A 16 -1.44 -22.80 4.76
CA ALA A 16 -0.01 -22.55 4.65
C ALA A 16 0.50 -22.70 3.21
N LYS A 17 -0.04 -23.67 2.45
CA LYS A 17 0.27 -23.85 1.03
C LYS A 17 -0.16 -22.63 0.20
N ASP A 18 -1.33 -22.06 0.48
CA ASP A 18 -1.82 -20.86 -0.21
C ASP A 18 -0.97 -19.61 0.13
N MET A 19 -0.41 -19.54 1.35
CA MET A 19 0.48 -18.46 1.79
C MET A 19 1.92 -18.57 1.27
N ALA A 20 2.36 -19.75 0.82
CA ALA A 20 3.74 -19.98 0.39
C ALA A 20 4.17 -19.03 -0.74
N THR A 21 3.28 -18.72 -1.69
CA THR A 21 3.56 -17.77 -2.79
C THR A 21 3.83 -16.37 -2.25
N GLY A 22 3.00 -15.88 -1.33
CA GLY A 22 3.19 -14.57 -0.70
C GLY A 22 4.50 -14.50 0.10
N ALA A 23 4.81 -15.56 0.84
CA ALA A 23 6.06 -15.66 1.60
C ALA A 23 7.31 -15.60 0.70
N LEU A 24 7.30 -16.29 -0.45
CA LEU A 24 8.39 -16.24 -1.42
C LEU A 24 8.58 -14.85 -2.03
N VAL A 25 7.48 -14.16 -2.37
CA VAL A 25 7.53 -12.77 -2.89
C VAL A 25 8.10 -11.81 -1.85
N VAL A 26 7.67 -11.92 -0.59
CA VAL A 26 8.22 -11.10 0.51
C VAL A 26 9.71 -11.38 0.71
N GLY A 27 10.12 -12.65 0.65
CA GLY A 27 11.52 -13.04 0.73
C GLY A 27 12.38 -12.45 -0.40
N LEU A 28 11.89 -12.51 -1.65
CA LEU A 28 12.56 -11.91 -2.80
C LEU A 28 12.65 -10.37 -2.67
N ALA A 29 11.55 -9.71 -2.29
CA ALA A 29 11.52 -8.27 -2.07
C ALA A 29 12.54 -7.85 -1.01
N ARG A 30 12.66 -8.62 0.09
CA ARG A 30 13.69 -8.40 1.10
C ARG A 30 15.11 -8.61 0.54
N GLY A 31 15.30 -9.61 -0.32
CA GLY A 31 16.58 -9.84 -1.01
C GLY A 31 17.02 -8.66 -1.89
N ILE A 32 16.10 -8.10 -2.68
CA ILE A 32 16.35 -6.89 -3.48
C ILE A 32 16.77 -5.73 -2.57
N LEU A 33 16.07 -5.55 -1.45
CA LEU A 33 16.35 -4.49 -0.48
C LEU A 33 17.77 -4.61 0.08
N VAL A 34 18.20 -5.80 0.50
CA VAL A 34 19.55 -6.04 1.02
C VAL A 34 20.62 -5.72 -0.03
N VAL A 35 20.38 -6.07 -1.30
CA VAL A 35 21.30 -5.73 -2.40
C VAL A 35 21.34 -4.22 -2.65
N MET A 36 20.20 -3.53 -2.62
CA MET A 36 20.11 -2.09 -2.83
C MET A 36 20.73 -1.29 -1.68
N GLU A 37 20.60 -1.75 -0.43
CA GLU A 37 21.29 -1.20 0.75
C GLU A 37 22.81 -1.38 0.63
N GLY A 38 23.28 -2.61 0.32
CA GLY A 38 24.71 -2.89 0.17
C GLY A 38 25.38 -2.17 -1.00
N SER A 39 24.60 -1.68 -1.97
CA SER A 39 25.10 -0.96 -3.16
C SER A 39 24.84 0.55 -3.14
N LEU A 40 24.35 1.11 -2.02
CA LEU A 40 24.03 2.55 -1.86
C LEU A 40 23.01 3.09 -2.88
N ILE A 41 22.23 2.19 -3.50
CA ILE A 41 21.14 2.57 -4.42
C ILE A 41 20.02 3.24 -3.64
N ILE A 42 19.67 2.70 -2.47
CA ILE A 42 18.66 3.29 -1.58
C ILE A 42 19.08 4.71 -1.19
N ASP A 43 20.31 4.91 -0.73
CA ASP A 43 20.82 6.23 -0.32
C ASP A 43 20.76 7.25 -1.47
N THR A 44 21.14 6.85 -2.68
CA THR A 44 21.11 7.73 -3.86
C THR A 44 19.68 8.09 -4.27
N MET A 45 18.78 7.10 -4.30
CA MET A 45 17.36 7.32 -4.62
C MET A 45 16.68 8.21 -3.57
N ILE A 46 16.90 7.91 -2.29
CA ILE A 46 16.35 8.67 -1.17
C ILE A 46 16.92 10.08 -1.17
N TYR A 47 18.21 10.28 -1.43
CA TYR A 47 18.80 11.62 -1.52
C TYR A 47 18.18 12.45 -2.66
N GLY A 48 17.96 11.84 -3.84
CA GLY A 48 17.29 12.49 -4.97
C GLY A 48 15.84 12.86 -4.65
N LEU A 49 15.07 11.92 -4.08
CA LEU A 49 13.68 12.15 -3.69
C LEU A 49 13.58 13.18 -2.56
N ALA A 50 14.41 13.03 -1.52
CA ALA A 50 14.47 13.94 -0.39
C ALA A 50 14.82 15.35 -0.84
N ASN A 51 15.76 15.56 -1.77
CA ASN A 51 16.02 16.89 -2.30
C ASN A 51 14.83 17.49 -3.07
N ALA A 52 14.02 16.67 -3.72
CA ALA A 52 12.82 17.13 -4.41
C ALA A 52 11.68 17.52 -3.45
N ILE A 53 11.63 16.94 -2.25
CA ILE A 53 10.54 17.16 -1.28
C ILE A 53 10.99 17.79 0.04
N SER A 54 12.28 18.06 0.24
CA SER A 54 12.84 18.61 1.49
C SER A 54 12.40 20.05 1.76
N ALA A 55 12.06 20.79 0.70
CA ALA A 55 11.49 22.12 0.79
C ALA A 55 9.98 22.12 1.13
N LEU A 56 9.32 20.96 1.10
CA LEU A 56 7.89 20.85 1.36
C LEU A 56 7.62 20.61 2.86
N PRO A 57 6.50 21.15 3.39
CA PRO A 57 6.07 20.83 4.74
C PRO A 57 5.82 19.33 4.89
N LYS A 58 6.18 18.75 6.05
CA LYS A 58 6.00 17.31 6.37
C LYS A 58 4.61 16.77 6.02
N ALA A 59 3.56 17.55 6.30
CA ALA A 59 2.18 17.20 5.98
C ALA A 59 1.94 17.06 4.46
N VAL A 60 2.55 17.93 3.65
CA VAL A 60 2.46 17.86 2.18
C VAL A 60 3.21 16.65 1.67
N SER A 61 4.39 16.35 2.22
CA SER A 61 5.16 15.16 1.87
C SER A 61 4.40 13.87 2.20
N ALA A 62 3.73 13.80 3.35
CA ALA A 62 2.89 12.66 3.72
C ALA A 62 1.69 12.47 2.78
N ILE A 63 1.03 13.56 2.36
CA ILE A 63 -0.01 13.50 1.31
C ILE A 63 0.58 13.02 -0.02
N GLY A 64 1.77 13.50 -0.39
CA GLY A 64 2.48 13.03 -1.58
C GLY A 64 2.73 11.53 -1.57
N MET A 65 3.10 10.96 -0.41
CA MET A 65 3.25 9.51 -0.24
C MET A 65 1.93 8.78 -0.54
N LEU A 66 0.80 9.29 -0.04
CA LEU A 66 -0.53 8.71 -0.32
C LEU A 66 -0.85 8.73 -1.81
N LEU A 67 -0.61 9.86 -2.49
CA LEU A 67 -0.90 10.00 -3.93
C LEU A 67 -0.03 9.10 -4.80
N VAL A 68 1.26 8.97 -4.46
CA VAL A 68 2.17 8.04 -5.14
C VAL A 68 1.71 6.60 -4.95
N GLN A 69 1.32 6.22 -3.74
CA GLN A 69 0.79 4.88 -3.47
C GLN A 69 -0.50 4.60 -4.23
N SER A 70 -1.44 5.56 -4.25
CA SER A 70 -2.65 5.48 -5.07
C SER A 70 -2.34 5.29 -6.55
N PHE A 71 -1.37 6.01 -7.10
CA PHE A 71 -0.97 5.88 -8.49
C PHE A 71 -0.34 4.51 -8.77
N LEU A 72 0.57 4.06 -7.91
CA LEU A 72 1.23 2.76 -8.06
C LEU A 72 0.24 1.59 -7.93
N ASN A 73 -0.80 1.73 -7.12
CA ASN A 73 -1.84 0.71 -6.99
C ASN A 73 -2.65 0.51 -8.29
N LEU A 74 -2.75 1.53 -9.16
CA LEU A 74 -3.35 1.35 -10.49
C LEU A 74 -2.58 0.34 -11.35
N ILE A 75 -1.27 0.21 -11.11
CA ILE A 75 -0.36 -0.68 -11.85
C ILE A 75 -0.26 -2.03 -11.14
N ILE A 76 -0.18 -2.03 -9.81
CA ILE A 76 0.00 -3.22 -8.97
C ILE A 76 -1.24 -3.36 -8.08
N PRO A 77 -2.37 -3.90 -8.58
CA PRO A 77 -3.65 -4.04 -7.86
C PRO A 77 -3.60 -5.20 -6.85
N SER A 78 -2.63 -5.15 -5.95
CA SER A 78 -2.38 -6.17 -4.94
C SER A 78 -1.76 -5.49 -3.73
N GLY A 79 -2.51 -5.37 -2.63
CA GLY A 79 -2.00 -4.70 -1.42
C GLY A 79 -0.68 -5.30 -0.92
N SER A 80 -0.60 -6.63 -0.79
CA SER A 80 0.65 -7.28 -0.34
C SER A 80 1.81 -7.11 -1.33
N GLY A 81 1.55 -7.18 -2.65
CA GLY A 81 2.56 -6.93 -3.67
C GLY A 81 3.02 -5.47 -3.73
N LEU A 82 2.10 -4.53 -3.56
CA LEU A 82 2.38 -3.10 -3.49
C LEU A 82 3.21 -2.78 -2.25
N ALA A 83 2.83 -3.32 -1.08
CA ALA A 83 3.58 -3.15 0.16
C ALA A 83 5.00 -3.72 0.05
N ALA A 84 5.13 -4.95 -0.45
CA ALA A 84 6.43 -5.60 -0.64
C ALA A 84 7.35 -4.79 -1.58
N THR A 85 6.78 -4.11 -2.57
CA THR A 85 7.55 -3.35 -3.56
C THR A 85 7.90 -1.93 -3.08
N THR A 86 6.97 -1.25 -2.41
CA THR A 86 7.08 0.20 -2.14
C THR A 86 7.56 0.53 -0.72
N MET A 87 7.19 -0.26 0.30
CA MET A 87 7.62 -0.02 1.68
C MET A 87 9.13 -0.04 1.90
N PRO A 88 9.92 -0.86 1.16
CA PRO A 88 11.38 -0.76 1.15
C PRO A 88 11.94 0.64 0.90
N ILE A 89 11.22 1.46 0.12
CA ILE A 89 11.62 2.82 -0.24
C ILE A 89 10.91 3.83 0.67
N MET A 90 9.62 3.62 0.96
CA MET A 90 8.82 4.56 1.73
C MET A 90 9.24 4.64 3.21
N ALA A 91 9.70 3.54 3.81
CA ALA A 91 10.16 3.53 5.19
C ALA A 91 11.44 4.38 5.41
N PRO A 92 12.53 4.21 4.65
CA PRO A 92 13.68 5.11 4.78
C PRO A 92 13.35 6.53 4.32
N LEU A 93 12.43 6.71 3.36
CA LEU A 93 12.01 8.05 2.93
C LEU A 93 11.30 8.79 4.07
N SER A 94 10.42 8.12 4.81
CA SER A 94 9.73 8.71 5.96
C SER A 94 10.72 9.19 7.03
N ASP A 95 11.77 8.41 7.28
CA ASP A 95 12.80 8.77 8.26
C ASP A 95 13.54 10.05 7.85
N VAL A 96 13.87 10.19 6.56
CA VAL A 96 14.61 11.36 6.04
C VAL A 96 13.75 12.63 6.03
N ILE A 97 12.47 12.54 5.67
CA ILE A 97 11.56 13.70 5.72
C ILE A 97 11.07 14.00 7.15
N GLY A 98 11.38 13.12 8.11
CA GLY A 98 11.04 13.27 9.52
C GLY A 98 9.55 13.07 9.82
N VAL A 99 8.90 12.11 9.16
CA VAL A 99 7.58 11.59 9.53
C VAL A 99 7.71 10.14 10.00
N THR A 100 6.76 9.68 10.81
CA THR A 100 6.78 8.32 11.36
C THR A 100 6.64 7.26 10.26
N ARG A 101 7.28 6.10 10.42
CA ARG A 101 7.11 4.98 9.47
C ARG A 101 5.67 4.49 9.46
N GLN A 102 4.94 4.64 10.56
CA GLN A 102 3.50 4.34 10.61
C GLN A 102 2.68 5.29 9.75
N THR A 103 3.08 6.56 9.64
CA THR A 103 2.48 7.48 8.67
C THR A 103 2.72 6.99 7.23
N ALA A 104 3.91 6.45 6.92
CA ALA A 104 4.18 5.84 5.62
C ALA A 104 3.27 4.63 5.32
N VAL A 105 3.07 3.76 6.33
CA VAL A 105 2.17 2.60 6.25
C VAL A 105 0.72 3.05 6.08
N LEU A 106 0.29 4.10 6.77
CA LEU A 106 -1.04 4.70 6.63
C LEU A 106 -1.25 5.25 5.21
N ALA A 107 -0.25 5.93 4.66
CA ALA A 107 -0.27 6.43 3.28
C ALA A 107 -0.47 5.30 2.28
N TYR A 108 0.25 4.18 2.46
CA TYR A 108 0.07 2.96 1.65
C TYR A 108 -1.35 2.38 1.80
N GLN A 109 -1.85 2.21 3.03
CA GLN A 109 -3.17 1.63 3.28
C GLN A 109 -4.30 2.44 2.67
N PHE A 110 -4.27 3.77 2.81
CA PHE A 110 -5.24 4.63 2.15
C PHE A 110 -5.05 4.66 0.64
N GLY A 111 -3.80 4.68 0.18
CA GLY A 111 -3.47 4.64 -1.23
C GLY A 111 -4.07 3.42 -1.94
N ASP A 112 -3.79 2.23 -1.41
CA ASP A 112 -4.30 0.93 -1.87
C ASP A 112 -5.82 0.80 -1.67
N GLY A 113 -6.29 0.96 -0.44
CA GLY A 113 -7.69 0.70 -0.08
C GLY A 113 -8.69 1.57 -0.84
N ILE A 114 -8.39 2.87 -1.00
CA ILE A 114 -9.27 3.78 -1.74
C ILE A 114 -9.28 3.41 -3.23
N THR A 115 -8.12 3.25 -3.85
CA THR A 115 -8.02 3.01 -5.30
C THR A 115 -8.51 1.64 -5.74
N ASN A 116 -8.49 0.62 -4.88
CA ASN A 116 -9.05 -0.71 -5.18
C ASN A 116 -10.54 -0.69 -5.58
N SER A 117 -11.28 0.39 -5.26
CA SER A 117 -12.68 0.57 -5.70
C SER A 117 -12.83 0.95 -7.17
N ILE A 118 -11.76 1.38 -7.84
CA ILE A 118 -11.76 1.85 -9.23
C ILE A 118 -10.72 1.15 -10.11
N VAL A 119 -9.73 0.45 -9.56
CA VAL A 119 -8.64 -0.10 -10.37
C VAL A 119 -9.14 -1.12 -11.42
N PRO A 120 -8.99 -0.85 -12.73
CA PRO A 120 -9.53 -1.73 -13.78
C PRO A 120 -8.81 -3.07 -13.89
N THR A 121 -7.59 -3.16 -13.37
CA THR A 121 -6.78 -4.38 -13.32
C THR A 121 -7.10 -5.26 -12.10
N SER A 122 -7.99 -4.81 -11.20
CA SER A 122 -8.44 -5.60 -10.06
C SER A 122 -9.42 -6.68 -10.49
N GLY A 123 -8.94 -7.94 -10.50
CA GLY A 123 -9.77 -9.09 -10.83
C GLY A 123 -10.98 -9.26 -9.89
N VAL A 124 -10.83 -8.89 -8.62
CA VAL A 124 -11.91 -8.94 -7.63
C VAL A 124 -13.00 -7.93 -7.96
N LEU A 125 -12.64 -6.70 -8.32
CA LEU A 125 -13.59 -5.66 -8.72
C LEU A 125 -14.38 -6.12 -9.95
N LEU A 126 -13.69 -6.58 -11.00
CA LEU A 126 -14.33 -7.02 -12.25
C LEU A 126 -15.22 -8.26 -12.03
N ALA A 127 -14.83 -9.19 -11.16
CA ALA A 127 -15.66 -10.34 -10.80
C ALA A 127 -16.95 -9.90 -10.09
N ASN A 128 -16.85 -9.00 -9.11
CA ASN A 128 -18.00 -8.47 -8.37
C ASN A 128 -18.97 -7.72 -9.29
N LEU A 129 -18.46 -6.87 -10.19
CA LEU A 129 -19.27 -6.14 -11.17
C LEU A 129 -19.97 -7.08 -12.14
N SER A 130 -19.31 -8.17 -12.55
CA SER A 130 -19.88 -9.18 -13.43
C SER A 130 -21.06 -9.91 -12.76
N ILE A 131 -20.91 -10.28 -11.48
CA ILE A 131 -21.99 -10.91 -10.70
C ILE A 131 -23.16 -9.94 -10.51
N ALA A 132 -22.87 -8.66 -10.22
CA ALA A 132 -23.86 -7.61 -10.05
C ALA A 132 -24.50 -7.13 -11.37
N LYS A 133 -23.98 -7.57 -12.53
CA LYS A 133 -24.38 -7.13 -13.88
C LYS A 133 -24.26 -5.61 -14.10
N ILE A 134 -23.27 -4.98 -13.48
CA ILE A 134 -22.99 -3.55 -13.61
C ILE A 134 -21.82 -3.35 -14.56
N LYS A 135 -21.95 -2.43 -15.53
CA LYS A 135 -20.82 -2.10 -16.42
C LYS A 135 -19.77 -1.30 -15.64
N TYR A 136 -18.50 -1.57 -15.90
CA TYR A 136 -17.40 -0.86 -15.24
C TYR A 136 -17.50 0.67 -15.38
N GLU A 137 -17.88 1.18 -16.57
CA GLU A 137 -18.05 2.62 -16.80
C GLU A 137 -19.15 3.26 -15.93
N GLU A 138 -20.23 2.53 -15.67
CA GLU A 138 -21.34 2.98 -14.81
C GLU A 138 -20.89 3.00 -13.35
N TRP A 139 -20.13 1.97 -12.94
CA TRP A 139 -19.53 1.90 -11.61
C TRP A 139 -18.54 3.04 -11.36
N VAL A 140 -17.64 3.32 -12.31
CA VAL A 140 -16.66 4.42 -12.20
C VAL A 140 -17.35 5.77 -12.01
N LYS A 141 -18.44 6.04 -12.74
CA LYS A 141 -19.22 7.28 -12.58
C LYS A 141 -19.90 7.37 -11.23
N PHE A 142 -20.36 6.24 -10.69
CA PHE A 142 -20.99 6.17 -9.38
C PHE A 142 -19.97 6.35 -8.24
N VAL A 143 -18.84 5.65 -8.30
CA VAL A 143 -17.83 5.67 -7.24
C VAL A 143 -16.89 6.88 -7.33
N GLY A 144 -16.75 7.50 -8.50
CA GLY A 144 -15.84 8.64 -8.72
C GLY A 144 -15.99 9.79 -7.71
N PRO A 145 -17.20 10.28 -7.42
CA PRO A 145 -17.41 11.28 -6.37
C PRO A 145 -16.99 10.80 -4.97
N LEU A 146 -17.22 9.52 -4.65
CA LEU A 146 -16.81 8.91 -3.38
C LEU A 146 -15.29 8.77 -3.29
N MET A 147 -14.62 8.45 -4.39
CA MET A 147 -13.16 8.39 -4.48
C MET A 147 -12.54 9.74 -4.08
N VAL A 148 -13.05 10.83 -4.63
CA VAL A 148 -12.58 12.18 -4.28
C VAL A 148 -12.82 12.47 -2.79
N LEU A 149 -14.00 12.16 -2.27
CA LEU A 149 -14.32 12.35 -0.85
C LEU A 149 -13.38 11.54 0.06
N TRP A 150 -13.15 10.26 -0.24
CA TRP A 150 -12.27 9.39 0.53
C TRP A 150 -10.81 9.82 0.44
N THR A 151 -10.34 10.26 -0.74
CA THR A 151 -8.99 10.80 -0.88
C THR A 151 -8.83 12.07 -0.06
N LEU A 152 -9.80 12.98 -0.06
CA LEU A 152 -9.78 14.18 0.78
C LEU A 152 -9.77 13.83 2.27
N MET A 153 -10.60 12.88 2.70
CA MET A 153 -10.56 12.37 4.07
C MET A 153 -9.22 11.72 4.42
N GLY A 154 -8.66 10.94 3.50
CA GLY A 154 -7.32 10.36 3.60
C GLY A 154 -6.27 11.44 3.81
N CYS A 155 -6.28 12.51 3.02
CA CYS A 155 -5.38 13.65 3.20
C CYS A 155 -5.53 14.30 4.58
N VAL A 156 -6.76 14.48 5.07
CA VAL A 156 -7.00 15.01 6.42
C VAL A 156 -6.41 14.08 7.49
N PHE A 157 -6.63 12.77 7.37
CA PHE A 157 -6.06 11.80 8.30
C PHE A 157 -4.54 11.73 8.21
N MET A 158 -3.94 11.91 7.03
CA MET A 158 -2.49 12.02 6.87
C MET A 158 -1.93 13.25 7.60
N VAL A 159 -2.59 14.40 7.50
CA VAL A 159 -2.21 15.61 8.25
C VAL A 159 -2.30 15.36 9.74
N ILE A 160 -3.41 14.78 10.21
CA ILE A 160 -3.58 14.43 11.63
C ILE A 160 -2.48 13.47 12.10
N ALA A 161 -2.15 12.44 11.31
CA ALA A 161 -1.12 11.48 11.64
C ALA A 161 0.26 12.14 11.83
N VAL A 162 0.60 13.11 10.97
CA VAL A 162 1.83 13.90 11.11
C VAL A 162 1.79 14.77 12.37
N LEU A 163 0.67 15.43 12.66
CA LEU A 163 0.53 16.34 13.81
C LEU A 163 0.63 15.61 15.16
N ILE A 164 0.08 14.40 15.26
CA ILE A 164 0.10 13.63 16.50
C ILE A 164 1.36 12.76 16.65
N ASN A 165 2.26 12.78 15.66
CA ASN A 165 3.35 11.81 15.54
C ASN A 165 2.82 10.36 15.66
N TYR A 166 1.95 9.98 14.73
CA TYR A 166 1.25 8.70 14.79
C TYR A 166 2.21 7.52 14.83
N GLY A 167 2.09 6.72 15.89
CA GLY A 167 2.84 5.47 16.08
C GLY A 167 4.07 5.61 16.99
N PRO A 168 4.65 4.48 17.43
CA PRO A 168 5.85 4.49 18.28
C PRO A 168 7.18 4.72 17.52
N PHE A 169 7.14 4.80 16.18
CA PHE A 169 8.30 4.94 15.28
C PHE A 169 8.03 5.95 14.16
#